data_AF-A0A3G7U433-F1
#
_entry.id   AF-A0A3G7U433-F1
#
_cell.length_a   1.000
_cell.length_b   1.000
_cell.length_c   1.000
_cell.angle_alpha   90.00
_cell.angle_beta   90.00
_cell.angle_gamma   90.00
#
_symmetry.space_group_name_H-M   'P 1'
#
loop_
_entity.id
_entity.type
_entity.pdbx_description
1 polymer ?
#
loop_
_entity_poly.entity_id
_entity_poly.type
_entity_poly.pdbx_seq_one_letter_code
_entity_poly.pdbx_strand_id
1 'polypeptide(L)'
;MCWRDPLEWGIDVRPGMEPERKNMSELDLNGPRGYFKDLANPAFDEFWGVYQADNPLDRKNFSLVYRRLIAACILLNHVSDKVAANLWPSVKKGADRLANLDARIKVISKDAKLDLDACRHFSNDLKHIALKLHTAEGRERESAYDNDGLNQVFCFCMKYQNSPAPVDICLAAGGAYRFWRAYFSNEFTL
;
A
#
# COMPACT_ATOMS: atom_id res chain seq x y z
N MET A 1 39.89 -19.10 0.28
CA MET A 1 41.10 -18.61 -0.42
C MET A 1 40.70 -18.34 -1.86
N CYS A 2 40.80 -17.15 -2.46
CA CYS A 2 41.33 -15.86 -2.03
C CYS A 2 40.45 -14.77 -2.65
N TRP A 3 40.09 -13.79 -1.83
CA TRP A 3 39.75 -12.45 -2.30
C TRP A 3 41.00 -11.89 -2.99
N ARG A 4 40.86 -11.32 -4.19
CA ARG A 4 41.93 -10.52 -4.79
C ARG A 4 41.67 -9.06 -4.43
N ASP A 5 42.65 -8.46 -3.76
CA ASP A 5 42.71 -7.05 -3.38
C ASP A 5 42.71 -6.13 -4.60
N PRO A 6 41.90 -5.06 -4.62
CA PRO A 6 42.03 -3.96 -5.56
C PRO A 6 42.90 -2.86 -4.95
N LEU A 7 44.22 -3.02 -5.05
CA LEU A 7 45.22 -1.96 -4.79
C LEU A 7 46.19 -1.90 -5.98
N GLU A 8 45.69 -1.53 -7.16
CA GLU A 8 46.53 -1.30 -8.35
C GLU A 8 46.24 0.02 -9.09
N TRP A 9 45.57 0.97 -8.45
CA TRP A 9 45.45 2.33 -8.98
C TRP A 9 45.82 3.32 -7.90
N GLY A 10 47.05 3.86 -8.02
CA GLY A 10 47.67 4.79 -7.08
C GLY A 10 46.83 6.04 -6.85
N ILE A 11 45.95 5.97 -5.86
CA ILE A 11 45.29 7.11 -5.26
C ILE A 11 45.99 7.34 -3.92
N ASP A 12 46.68 8.47 -3.84
CA ASP A 12 47.36 8.96 -2.65
C ASP A 12 46.30 9.29 -1.58
N VAL A 13 46.01 8.33 -0.69
CA VAL A 13 45.02 8.50 0.38
C VAL A 13 45.71 9.24 1.52
N ARG A 14 45.46 10.56 1.61
CA ARG A 14 45.83 11.32 2.81
C ARG A 14 45.14 10.70 4.04
N PRO A 15 45.85 10.37 5.12
CA PRO A 15 45.21 9.88 6.34
C PRO A 15 44.39 11.00 6.97
N GLY A 16 43.07 10.79 7.13
CA GLY A 16 42.20 11.68 7.91
C GLY A 16 40.92 12.16 7.23
N MET A 17 40.62 11.75 5.99
CA MET A 17 39.28 11.93 5.42
C MET A 17 38.70 10.56 5.10
N GLU A 18 38.09 9.93 6.10
CA GLU A 18 37.04 8.96 5.77
C GLU A 18 36.02 9.70 4.92
N PRO A 19 35.68 9.21 3.71
CA PRO A 19 34.51 9.74 3.03
C PRO A 19 33.34 9.54 3.98
N GLU A 20 32.65 10.63 4.35
CA GLU A 20 31.37 10.53 5.03
C GLU A 20 30.55 9.50 4.24
N ARG A 21 30.36 8.32 4.83
CA ARG A 21 29.32 7.42 4.36
C ARG A 21 28.06 8.25 4.48
N LYS A 22 27.55 8.76 3.36
CA LYS A 22 26.18 9.22 3.27
C LYS A 22 25.35 8.06 3.79
N ASN A 23 24.91 8.16 5.04
CA ASN A 23 24.02 7.18 5.61
C ASN A 23 22.85 7.11 4.64
N MET A 24 22.63 5.92 4.06
CA MET A 24 21.37 5.64 3.39
C MET A 24 20.28 6.07 4.36
N SER A 25 19.43 7.00 3.94
CA SER A 25 18.44 7.70 4.77
C SER A 25 17.83 6.80 5.85
N GLU A 26 17.80 7.26 7.10
CA GLU A 26 17.15 6.55 8.19
C GLU A 26 15.67 6.30 7.85
N LEU A 27 15.22 5.05 7.93
CA LEU A 27 13.83 4.65 7.73
C LEU A 27 13.07 4.74 9.05
N ASP A 28 12.03 5.58 9.15
CA ASP A 28 11.14 5.60 10.32
C ASP A 28 9.98 4.62 10.14
N LEU A 29 10.24 3.35 10.43
CA LEU A 29 9.22 2.30 10.33
C LEU A 29 8.39 2.15 11.62
N ASN A 30 8.74 2.89 12.67
CA ASN A 30 8.06 2.83 13.96
C ASN A 30 6.80 3.71 13.94
N GLY A 31 6.93 4.94 13.45
CA GLY A 31 5.83 5.88 13.32
C GLY A 31 4.89 5.57 12.15
N PRO A 32 3.58 5.89 12.26
CA PRO A 32 2.64 5.70 11.16
C PRO A 32 2.98 6.56 9.94
N ARG A 33 3.48 7.79 10.14
CA ARG A 33 3.85 8.70 9.04
C ARG A 33 5.07 8.21 8.28
N GLY A 34 6.14 7.81 8.97
CA GLY A 34 7.34 7.28 8.33
C GLY A 34 7.06 5.96 7.59
N TYR A 35 6.30 5.04 8.22
CA TYR A 35 5.86 3.81 7.57
C TYR A 35 5.05 4.07 6.29
N PHE A 36 4.11 5.03 6.32
CA PHE A 36 3.35 5.40 5.14
C PHE A 36 4.27 5.98 4.05
N LYS A 37 5.12 6.94 4.40
CA LYS A 37 6.00 7.63 3.45
C LYS A 37 7.01 6.68 2.80
N ASP A 38 7.62 5.80 3.56
CA ASP A 38 8.79 5.04 3.12
C ASP A 38 8.44 3.63 2.59
N LEU A 39 7.25 3.11 2.92
CA LEU A 39 6.80 1.79 2.46
C LEU A 39 5.45 1.82 1.74
N ALA A 40 4.39 2.30 2.38
CA ALA A 40 3.04 2.18 1.82
C ALA A 40 2.84 3.05 0.56
N ASN A 41 3.35 4.29 0.57
CA ASN A 41 3.26 5.20 -0.56
C ASN A 41 4.04 4.68 -1.78
N PRO A 42 5.33 4.31 -1.67
CA PRO A 42 6.06 3.72 -2.81
C PRO A 42 5.40 2.46 -3.37
N ALA A 43 4.92 1.56 -2.50
CA ALA A 43 4.25 0.35 -2.97
C ALA A 43 2.93 0.64 -3.68
N PHE A 44 2.17 1.65 -3.22
CA PHE A 44 0.99 2.12 -3.92
C PHE A 44 1.34 2.73 -5.26
N ASP A 45 2.36 3.61 -5.33
CA ASP A 45 2.79 4.24 -6.59
C ASP A 45 3.24 3.18 -7.62
N GLU A 46 3.97 2.16 -7.18
CA GLU A 46 4.36 1.03 -8.03
C GLU A 46 3.14 0.25 -8.55
N PHE A 47 2.15 0.00 -7.71
CA PHE A 47 0.89 -0.65 -8.09
C PHE A 47 0.11 0.22 -9.07
N TRP A 48 -0.19 1.46 -8.68
CA TRP A 48 -1.05 2.37 -9.43
C TRP A 48 -0.45 2.66 -10.80
N GLY A 49 0.87 2.84 -10.87
CA GLY A 49 1.58 3.04 -12.13
C GLY A 49 1.40 1.90 -13.14
N VAL A 50 1.52 0.63 -12.71
CA VAL A 50 1.31 -0.51 -13.63
C VAL A 50 -0.16 -0.77 -13.91
N TYR A 51 -1.03 -0.49 -12.93
CA TYR A 51 -2.45 -0.67 -13.04
C TYR A 51 -3.06 0.29 -14.07
N GLN A 52 -2.61 1.55 -14.03
CA GLN A 52 -3.09 2.61 -14.91
C GLN A 52 -2.41 2.63 -16.28
N ALA A 53 -1.28 1.94 -16.45
CA ALA A 53 -0.57 1.88 -17.73
C ALA A 53 -1.48 1.33 -18.83
N ASP A 54 -1.42 1.92 -20.01
CA ASP A 54 -2.24 1.55 -21.17
C ASP A 54 -1.71 0.27 -21.86
N ASN A 55 -1.73 -0.84 -21.13
CA ASN A 55 -1.28 -2.15 -21.60
C ASN A 55 -2.48 -3.09 -21.84
N PRO A 56 -2.37 -4.05 -22.77
CA PRO A 56 -3.39 -5.09 -22.96
C PRO A 56 -3.61 -5.94 -21.69
N LEU A 57 -4.85 -6.39 -21.49
CA LEU A 57 -5.20 -7.32 -20.41
C LEU A 57 -4.74 -8.75 -20.76
N ASP A 58 -3.47 -9.04 -20.48
CA ASP A 58 -2.87 -10.36 -20.67
C ASP A 58 -2.38 -10.98 -19.35
N ARG A 59 -1.96 -12.25 -19.39
CA ARG A 59 -1.50 -13.00 -18.21
C ARG A 59 -0.27 -12.39 -17.54
N LYS A 60 0.62 -11.77 -18.31
CA LYS A 60 1.85 -11.16 -17.79
C LYS A 60 1.50 -9.89 -17.02
N ASN A 61 0.67 -9.03 -17.58
CA ASN A 61 0.20 -7.81 -16.95
C ASN A 61 -0.68 -8.13 -15.74
N PHE A 62 -1.56 -9.13 -15.84
CA PHE A 62 -2.35 -9.63 -14.73
C PHE A 62 -1.47 -9.97 -13.52
N SER A 63 -0.44 -10.80 -13.73
CA SER A 63 0.44 -11.26 -12.65
C SER A 63 1.31 -10.14 -12.07
N LEU A 64 1.62 -9.12 -12.87
CA LEU A 64 2.37 -7.94 -12.42
C LEU A 64 1.49 -7.03 -11.56
N VAL A 65 0.31 -6.65 -12.07
CA VAL A 65 -0.66 -5.81 -11.37
C VAL A 65 -1.09 -6.48 -10.06
N TYR A 66 -1.46 -7.76 -10.09
CA TYR A 66 -1.96 -8.46 -8.92
C TYR A 66 -0.91 -8.55 -7.79
N ARG A 67 0.36 -8.84 -8.10
CA ARG A 67 1.43 -8.87 -7.09
C ARG A 67 1.68 -7.51 -6.44
N ARG A 68 1.63 -6.43 -7.23
CA ARG A 68 1.81 -5.07 -6.71
C ARG A 68 0.59 -4.61 -5.91
N LEU A 69 -0.62 -4.97 -6.35
CA LEU A 69 -1.86 -4.75 -5.60
C LEU A 69 -1.80 -5.41 -4.22
N ILE A 70 -1.37 -6.68 -4.15
CA ILE A 70 -1.17 -7.41 -2.88
C ILE A 70 -0.25 -6.62 -1.95
N ALA A 71 0.91 -6.19 -2.45
CA ALA A 71 1.87 -5.43 -1.65
C ALA A 71 1.26 -4.11 -1.14
N ALA A 72 0.62 -3.35 -2.03
CA ALA A 72 -0.03 -2.09 -1.69
C ALA A 72 -1.12 -2.29 -0.62
N CYS A 73 -2.04 -3.24 -0.80
CA CYS A 73 -3.12 -3.49 0.16
C CYS A 73 -2.60 -3.93 1.54
N ILE A 74 -1.58 -4.81 1.60
CA ILE A 74 -1.01 -5.26 2.88
C ILE A 74 -0.38 -4.08 3.63
N LEU A 75 0.38 -3.24 2.93
CA LEU A 75 1.05 -2.09 3.53
C LEU A 75 0.05 -1.00 3.94
N LEU A 76 -0.94 -0.70 3.10
CA LEU A 76 -2.04 0.23 3.44
C LEU A 76 -2.88 -0.27 4.62
N ASN A 77 -3.14 -1.58 4.71
CA ASN A 77 -3.79 -2.15 5.88
C ASN A 77 -2.91 -1.98 7.12
N HIS A 78 -1.59 -2.19 7.01
CA HIS A 78 -0.69 -2.04 8.16
C HIS A 78 -0.55 -0.58 8.64
N VAL A 79 -0.72 0.41 7.76
CA VAL A 79 -0.86 1.82 8.16
C VAL A 79 -2.02 1.98 9.15
N SER A 80 -3.15 1.28 8.94
CA SER A 80 -4.28 1.29 9.87
C SER A 80 -3.87 0.77 11.26
N ASP A 81 -3.14 -0.34 11.31
CA ASP A 81 -2.65 -0.93 12.57
C ASP A 81 -1.73 0.06 13.32
N LYS A 82 -0.82 0.71 12.59
CA LYS A 82 0.13 1.69 13.13
C LYS A 82 -0.57 2.95 13.64
N VAL A 83 -1.52 3.49 12.88
CA VAL A 83 -2.31 4.66 13.27
C VAL A 83 -3.15 4.33 14.51
N ALA A 84 -3.83 3.19 14.52
CA ALA A 84 -4.64 2.77 15.67
C ALA A 84 -3.77 2.55 16.93
N ALA A 85 -2.57 1.98 16.79
CA ALA A 85 -1.63 1.84 17.90
C ALA A 85 -1.10 3.17 18.42
N ASN A 86 -0.92 4.16 17.53
CA ASN A 86 -0.44 5.50 17.89
C ASN A 86 -1.52 6.32 18.61
N LEU A 87 -2.77 6.28 18.13
CA LEU A 87 -3.89 7.03 18.71
C LEU A 87 -4.37 6.47 20.06
N TRP A 88 -4.30 5.15 20.25
CA TRP A 88 -4.78 4.48 21.46
C TRP A 88 -3.72 3.57 22.09
N PRO A 89 -2.59 4.12 22.58
CA PRO A 89 -1.49 3.34 23.13
C PRO A 89 -1.87 2.59 24.42
N SER A 90 -2.87 3.08 25.16
CA SER A 90 -3.37 2.44 26.40
C SER A 90 -4.28 1.23 26.14
N VAL A 91 -4.82 1.07 24.92
CA VAL A 91 -5.72 -0.02 24.57
C VAL A 91 -4.90 -1.25 24.21
N LYS A 92 -4.89 -2.26 25.09
CA LYS A 92 -4.02 -3.43 24.92
C LYS A 92 -4.37 -4.28 23.70
N LYS A 93 -5.66 -4.52 23.44
CA LYS A 93 -6.11 -5.37 22.34
C LYS A 93 -6.09 -4.63 21.01
N GLY A 94 -5.42 -5.18 20.00
CA GLY A 94 -5.35 -4.59 18.66
C GLY A 94 -6.72 -4.47 17.99
N ALA A 95 -7.60 -5.47 18.18
CA ALA A 95 -8.96 -5.45 17.65
C ALA A 95 -9.78 -4.25 18.16
N ASP A 96 -9.64 -3.91 19.45
CA ASP A 96 -10.35 -2.78 20.05
C ASP A 96 -9.83 -1.43 19.49
N ARG A 97 -8.51 -1.32 19.25
CA ARG A 97 -7.92 -0.15 18.60
C ARG A 97 -8.45 0.04 17.18
N LEU A 98 -8.53 -1.04 16.40
CA LEU A 98 -9.07 -1.00 15.05
C LEU A 98 -10.56 -0.68 15.04
N ALA A 99 -11.34 -1.21 16.00
CA ALA A 99 -12.75 -0.86 16.13
C ALA A 99 -12.95 0.65 16.41
N ASN A 100 -12.11 1.24 17.28
CA ASN A 100 -12.11 2.67 17.53
C ASN A 100 -11.72 3.47 16.27
N LEU A 101 -10.71 3.01 15.53
CA LEU A 101 -10.31 3.61 14.26
C LEU A 101 -11.46 3.59 13.25
N ASP A 102 -12.08 2.43 13.04
CA ASP A 102 -13.18 2.26 12.09
C ASP A 102 -14.37 3.17 12.43
N ALA A 103 -14.67 3.34 13.72
CA ALA A 103 -15.70 4.26 14.18
C ALA A 103 -15.39 5.71 13.81
N ARG A 104 -14.13 6.16 13.98
CA ARG A 104 -13.69 7.51 13.60
C ARG A 104 -13.74 7.72 12.08
N ILE A 105 -13.19 6.78 11.32
CA ILE A 105 -13.16 6.87 9.86
C ILE A 105 -14.58 6.93 9.29
N LYS A 106 -15.51 6.11 9.82
CA LYS A 106 -16.91 6.10 9.37
C LYS A 106 -17.61 7.46 9.54
N VAL A 107 -17.22 8.25 10.54
CA VAL A 107 -17.76 9.61 10.74
C VAL A 107 -17.21 10.58 9.69
N ILE A 108 -15.94 10.42 9.31
CA ILE A 108 -15.26 11.29 8.32
C ILE A 108 -15.70 10.95 6.89
N SER A 109 -15.64 9.67 6.53
CA SER A 109 -16.01 9.18 5.20
C SER A 109 -16.43 7.71 5.25
N LYS A 110 -17.68 7.46 4.86
CA LYS A 110 -18.21 6.09 4.74
C LYS A 110 -17.50 5.31 3.64
N ASP A 111 -17.15 5.98 2.55
CA ASP A 111 -16.51 5.35 1.40
C ASP A 111 -15.08 4.94 1.74
N ALA A 112 -14.31 5.83 2.39
CA ALA A 112 -12.96 5.51 2.86
C ALA A 112 -12.97 4.33 3.86
N LYS A 113 -13.99 4.25 4.71
CA LYS A 113 -14.18 3.09 5.60
C LYS A 113 -14.38 1.81 4.82
N LEU A 114 -15.19 1.82 3.75
CA LEU A 114 -15.40 0.65 2.90
C LEU A 114 -14.12 0.24 2.18
N ASP A 115 -13.37 1.21 1.65
CA ASP A 115 -12.11 0.98 0.95
C ASP A 115 -11.03 0.35 1.86
N LEU A 116 -10.90 0.87 3.08
CA LEU A 116 -9.97 0.34 4.08
C LEU A 116 -10.38 -1.05 4.58
N ASP A 117 -11.68 -1.28 4.78
CA ASP A 117 -12.20 -2.60 5.12
C ASP A 117 -11.93 -3.62 4.00
N ALA A 118 -12.12 -3.23 2.74
CA ALA A 118 -11.83 -4.08 1.60
C ALA A 118 -10.33 -4.45 1.56
N CYS A 119 -9.43 -3.48 1.75
CA CYS A 119 -7.99 -3.74 1.85
C CYS A 119 -7.64 -4.69 3.01
N ARG A 120 -8.30 -4.52 4.17
CA ARG A 120 -8.11 -5.38 5.34
C ARG A 120 -8.56 -6.81 5.09
N HIS A 121 -9.77 -6.99 4.57
CA HIS A 121 -10.32 -8.31 4.26
C HIS A 121 -9.49 -9.01 3.18
N PHE A 122 -9.09 -8.31 2.13
CA PHE A 122 -8.21 -8.85 1.09
C PHE A 122 -6.86 -9.27 1.66
N SER A 123 -6.23 -8.42 2.48
CA SER A 123 -4.95 -8.73 3.14
C SER A 123 -5.05 -9.95 4.06
N ASN A 124 -6.16 -10.09 4.79
CA ASN A 124 -6.40 -11.23 5.68
C ASN A 124 -6.66 -12.53 4.90
N ASP A 125 -7.43 -12.46 3.82
CA ASP A 125 -7.71 -13.62 2.97
C ASP A 125 -6.41 -14.18 2.34
N LEU A 126 -5.48 -13.30 1.95
CA LEU A 126 -4.15 -13.69 1.45
C LEU A 126 -3.27 -14.34 2.52
N LYS A 127 -3.30 -13.83 3.76
CA LYS A 127 -2.50 -14.38 4.89
C LYS A 127 -2.97 -15.76 5.33
N HIS A 128 -4.26 -16.04 5.21
CA HIS A 128 -4.87 -17.27 5.71
C HIS A 128 -5.19 -18.29 4.62
N ILE A 129 -4.72 -18.08 3.38
CA ILE A 129 -5.03 -18.91 2.20
C ILE A 129 -6.54 -19.21 2.17
N ALA A 130 -7.35 -18.15 2.29
CA ALA A 130 -8.79 -18.31 2.34
C ALA A 130 -9.35 -18.68 0.96
N LEU A 131 -10.26 -19.65 0.95
CA LEU A 131 -10.97 -20.26 -0.20
C LEU A 131 -11.90 -19.29 -0.97
N LYS A 132 -11.80 -17.97 -0.77
CA LYS A 132 -12.78 -17.04 -1.35
C LYS A 132 -12.48 -16.82 -2.83
N LEU A 133 -13.54 -16.88 -3.63
CA LEU A 133 -13.46 -16.64 -5.07
C LEU A 133 -13.11 -15.16 -5.30
N HIS A 134 -11.87 -14.89 -5.68
CA HIS A 134 -11.50 -13.61 -6.29
C HIS A 134 -11.77 -13.75 -7.78
N THR A 135 -12.63 -12.88 -8.31
CA THR A 135 -12.83 -12.81 -9.77
C THR A 135 -12.01 -11.66 -10.30
N ALA A 136 -11.44 -11.86 -11.48
CA ALA A 136 -10.76 -10.81 -12.20
C ALA A 136 -11.35 -10.71 -13.59
N GLU A 137 -11.75 -9.51 -13.94
CA GLU A 137 -12.31 -9.18 -15.25
C GLU A 137 -11.71 -7.88 -15.78
N GLY A 138 -11.98 -7.56 -17.03
CA GLY A 138 -11.68 -6.24 -17.59
C GLY A 138 -12.83 -5.29 -17.31
N ARG A 139 -12.51 -4.03 -17.04
CA ARG A 139 -13.48 -2.94 -17.03
C ARG A 139 -12.99 -1.81 -17.92
N GLU A 140 -13.94 -1.08 -18.48
CA GLU A 140 -13.65 0.17 -19.17
C GLU A 140 -13.06 1.20 -18.21
N ARG A 141 -12.22 2.09 -18.75
CA ARG A 141 -11.65 3.20 -17.99
C ARG A 141 -12.73 4.23 -17.67
N GLU A 142 -12.68 4.76 -16.46
CA GLU A 142 -13.57 5.83 -16.02
C GLU A 142 -12.74 7.08 -15.71
N SER A 143 -13.04 8.18 -16.40
CA SER A 143 -12.27 9.44 -16.30
C SER A 143 -12.27 10.08 -14.92
N ALA A 144 -13.15 9.63 -14.02
CA ALA A 144 -13.19 10.09 -12.63
C ALA A 144 -11.96 9.65 -11.83
N TYR A 145 -11.29 8.55 -12.21
CA TYR A 145 -10.19 7.99 -11.43
C TYR A 145 -9.12 7.25 -12.25
N ASP A 146 -9.37 6.92 -13.52
CA ASP A 146 -8.38 6.31 -14.41
C ASP A 146 -7.69 7.35 -15.31
N ASN A 147 -6.45 7.05 -15.67
CA ASN A 147 -5.74 7.76 -16.72
C ASN A 147 -6.35 7.40 -18.09
N ASP A 148 -6.31 8.33 -19.04
CA ASP A 148 -6.72 8.08 -20.41
C ASP A 148 -5.92 6.92 -21.04
N GLY A 149 -6.59 6.10 -21.84
CA GLY A 149 -5.98 4.94 -22.52
C GLY A 149 -6.97 4.22 -23.43
N LEU A 150 -6.45 3.38 -24.33
CA LEU A 150 -7.24 2.61 -25.29
C LEU A 150 -7.59 1.20 -24.79
N ASN A 151 -6.82 0.67 -23.83
CA ASN A 151 -7.05 -0.64 -23.23
C ASN A 151 -7.90 -0.53 -21.96
N GLN A 152 -8.68 -1.57 -21.70
CA GLN A 152 -9.35 -1.79 -20.42
C GLN A 152 -8.35 -1.90 -19.26
N VAL A 153 -8.83 -1.75 -18.04
CA VAL A 153 -8.08 -1.99 -16.80
C VAL A 153 -8.63 -3.20 -16.06
N PHE A 154 -7.81 -3.83 -15.21
CA PHE A 154 -8.27 -4.95 -14.41
C PHE A 154 -9.27 -4.51 -13.33
N CYS A 155 -10.31 -5.31 -13.15
CA CYS A 155 -11.26 -5.22 -12.04
C CYS A 155 -11.11 -6.47 -11.18
N PHE A 156 -10.56 -6.32 -9.98
CA PHE A 156 -10.36 -7.45 -9.07
C PHE A 156 -11.47 -7.44 -8.02
N CYS A 157 -12.52 -8.19 -8.28
CA CYS A 157 -13.72 -8.21 -7.46
C CYS A 157 -13.59 -9.20 -6.30
N MET A 158 -13.90 -8.72 -5.09
CA MET A 158 -14.01 -9.53 -3.88
C MET A 158 -15.32 -9.27 -3.17
N LYS A 159 -15.99 -10.33 -2.71
CA LYS A 159 -17.13 -10.25 -1.80
C LYS A 159 -16.72 -10.75 -0.41
N TYR A 160 -17.05 -9.98 0.63
CA TYR A 160 -16.79 -10.35 2.02
C TYR A 160 -18.05 -10.17 2.89
N GLN A 161 -18.04 -10.72 4.11
CA GLN A 161 -19.24 -10.87 4.98
C GLN A 161 -20.00 -9.57 5.26
N ASN A 162 -19.40 -8.40 5.03
CA ASN A 162 -19.98 -7.08 5.29
C ASN A 162 -20.03 -6.16 4.06
N SER A 163 -19.68 -6.66 2.87
CA SER A 163 -19.78 -5.89 1.63
C SER A 163 -21.18 -6.05 1.02
N PRO A 164 -21.95 -4.96 0.79
CA PRO A 164 -23.27 -5.06 0.17
C PRO A 164 -23.22 -5.59 -1.26
N ALA A 165 -22.12 -5.34 -1.97
CA ALA A 165 -21.83 -5.81 -3.32
C ALA A 165 -20.35 -6.23 -3.41
N PRO A 166 -19.94 -6.98 -4.45
CA PRO A 166 -18.53 -7.15 -4.76
C PRO A 166 -17.81 -5.80 -4.88
N VAL A 167 -16.61 -5.71 -4.33
CA VAL A 167 -15.79 -4.50 -4.33
C VAL A 167 -14.60 -4.72 -5.27
N ASP A 168 -14.34 -3.75 -6.15
CA ASP A 168 -13.10 -3.72 -6.92
C ASP A 168 -11.93 -3.30 -6.02
N ILE A 169 -11.05 -4.26 -5.71
CA ILE A 169 -9.92 -4.09 -4.82
C ILE A 169 -8.90 -3.10 -5.38
N CYS A 170 -8.79 -2.94 -6.71
CA CYS A 170 -7.94 -1.91 -7.29
C CYS A 170 -8.38 -0.51 -6.89
N LEU A 171 -9.69 -0.24 -7.00
CA LEU A 171 -10.26 1.06 -6.65
C LEU A 171 -10.26 1.28 -5.14
N ALA A 172 -10.54 0.24 -4.36
CA ALA A 172 -10.46 0.29 -2.90
C ALA A 172 -9.04 0.61 -2.41
N ALA A 173 -8.01 0.05 -3.03
CA ALA A 173 -6.62 0.42 -2.74
C ALA A 173 -6.37 1.92 -3.03
N GLY A 174 -6.89 2.43 -4.15
CA GLY A 174 -6.84 3.85 -4.48
C GLY A 174 -7.53 4.75 -3.45
N GLY A 175 -8.72 4.35 -2.99
CA GLY A 175 -9.47 5.06 -1.97
C GLY A 175 -8.77 5.06 -0.60
N ALA A 176 -8.29 3.89 -0.17
CA ALA A 176 -7.50 3.74 1.06
C ALA A 176 -6.22 4.59 1.04
N TYR A 177 -5.51 4.60 -0.08
CA TYR A 177 -4.34 5.44 -0.28
C TYR A 177 -4.66 6.93 -0.17
N ARG A 178 -5.69 7.40 -0.89
CA ARG A 178 -6.12 8.80 -0.84
C ARG A 178 -6.50 9.24 0.57
N PHE A 179 -7.21 8.38 1.30
CA PHE A 179 -7.56 8.63 2.70
C PHE A 179 -6.31 8.84 3.57
N TRP A 180 -5.35 7.92 3.51
CA TRP A 180 -4.12 8.05 4.32
C TRP A 180 -3.26 9.23 3.90
N ARG A 181 -3.16 9.50 2.60
CA ARG A 181 -2.45 10.68 2.08
C ARG A 181 -3.05 11.97 2.65
N ALA A 182 -4.37 12.10 2.62
CA ALA A 182 -5.08 13.27 3.15
C ALA A 182 -4.90 13.40 4.68
N TYR A 183 -5.01 12.29 5.42
CA TYR A 183 -4.73 12.26 6.86
C TYR A 183 -3.30 12.75 7.18
N PHE A 184 -2.28 12.20 6.50
CA PHE A 184 -0.88 12.57 6.76
C PHE A 184 -0.51 13.96 6.23
N SER A 185 -1.30 14.50 5.29
CA SER A 185 -1.21 15.90 4.82
C SER A 185 -1.95 16.88 5.73
N ASN A 186 -2.58 16.38 6.80
CA ASN A 186 -3.37 17.14 7.79
C ASN A 186 -4.63 17.81 7.19
N GLU A 187 -5.23 17.20 6.16
CA GLU A 187 -6.51 17.67 5.62
C GLU A 187 -7.67 17.38 6.58
N PHE A 188 -7.51 16.41 7.47
CA PHE A 188 -8.41 16.10 8.58
C PHE A 188 -7.66 15.42 9.73
N THR A 189 -8.36 15.23 10.85
CA THR A 189 -7.84 14.56 12.06
C THR A 189 -8.71 13.36 12.44
N LEU A 190 -8.11 12.35 13.07
CA LEU A 190 -8.77 11.13 13.57
C LEU A 190 -9.01 11.17 15.08
#